data_AF-A0A949KXT2-F1
#
_entry.id   AF-A0A949KXT2-F1
#
_cell.length_a   1.000
_cell.length_b   1.000
_cell.length_c   1.000
_cell.angle_alpha   90.00
_cell.angle_beta   90.00
_cell.angle_gamma   90.00
#
_symmetry.space_group_name_H-M   'P 1'
#
loop_
_entity.id
_entity.type
_entity.pdbx_description
1 polymer ?
#
loop_
_entity_poly.entity_id
_entity_poly.type
_entity_poly.pdbx_seq_one_letter_code
_entity_poly.pdbx_strand_id
1 'polypeptide(L)'
;MRVIKKNDGGILILLVYVIVIVLLLSVTVMANTVMSYKMRLSNCTYMSNAYMSDGGLDEANALAILSYEETSSDTVDYITEIVEGSILSIERIKTGEQSYILSPYRQYIHPLHLTLKRNEVKNEFERHFIQLFRNGFTGSIHDFESRIDGSINVAISGTSSASGKCVYHIESTYSEKGITRKNGVNLIITYPHISFHDDNNFEIVHQDDSVSRNNWRVIYAQ
;
A
#
# COMPACT_ATOMS: atom_id res chain seq x y z
N MET A 1 -14.06 89.46 -37.68
CA MET A 1 -13.19 88.27 -37.47
C MET A 1 -13.54 87.69 -36.11
N ARG A 2 -14.25 86.55 -36.03
CA ARG A 2 -14.53 85.87 -34.75
C ARG A 2 -13.28 85.08 -34.34
N VAL A 3 -12.68 85.45 -33.22
CA VAL A 3 -11.59 84.69 -32.62
C VAL A 3 -12.20 83.42 -32.02
N ILE A 4 -11.96 82.27 -32.65
CA ILE A 4 -12.32 80.96 -32.10
C ILE A 4 -11.40 80.75 -30.89
N LYS A 5 -11.96 80.79 -29.67
CA LYS A 5 -11.22 80.42 -28.46
C LYS A 5 -10.88 78.93 -28.53
N LYS A 6 -9.58 78.63 -28.56
CA LYS A 6 -9.05 77.27 -28.58
C LYS A 6 -9.33 76.59 -27.23
N ASN A 7 -10.09 75.50 -27.25
CA ASN A 7 -10.55 74.78 -26.06
C ASN A 7 -9.47 73.79 -25.57
N ASP A 8 -8.30 74.30 -25.17
CA ASP A 8 -7.14 73.48 -24.78
C ASP A 8 -7.41 72.64 -23.51
N GLY A 9 -8.37 73.05 -22.66
CA GLY A 9 -8.77 72.30 -21.46
C GLY A 9 -9.50 70.97 -21.74
N GLY A 10 -10.24 70.86 -22.86
CA GLY A 10 -10.93 69.62 -23.23
C GLY A 10 -9.98 68.50 -23.62
N ILE A 11 -8.87 68.87 -24.29
CA ILE A 11 -7.79 67.94 -24.65
C ILE A 11 -7.05 67.47 -23.39
N LEU A 12 -6.81 68.37 -22.43
CA LEU A 12 -6.15 68.02 -21.17
C LEU A 12 -7.00 67.06 -20.32
N ILE A 13 -8.32 67.30 -20.22
CA ILE A 13 -9.24 66.39 -19.52
C ILE A 13 -9.29 65.01 -20.20
N LEU A 14 -9.36 64.98 -21.54
CA LEU A 14 -9.38 63.72 -22.29
C LEU A 14 -8.07 62.93 -22.09
N LEU A 15 -6.92 63.61 -22.06
CA LEU A 15 -5.63 62.99 -21.80
C LEU A 15 -5.55 62.39 -20.39
N VAL A 16 -6.08 63.09 -19.38
CA VAL A 16 -6.18 62.56 -18.01
C VAL A 16 -7.06 61.30 -17.98
N TYR A 17 -8.22 61.31 -18.65
CA TYR A 17 -9.07 60.12 -18.74
C TYR A 17 -8.36 58.94 -19.39
N VAL A 18 -7.64 59.17 -20.49
CA VAL A 18 -6.88 58.10 -21.17
C VAL A 18 -5.81 57.52 -20.23
N ILE A 19 -5.06 58.37 -19.52
CA ILE A 19 -4.05 57.90 -18.56
C ILE A 19 -4.69 57.05 -17.45
N VAL A 20 -5.82 57.50 -16.87
CA VAL A 20 -6.52 56.75 -15.82
C VAL A 20 -7.01 55.39 -16.34
N ILE A 21 -7.58 55.35 -17.54
CA ILE A 21 -8.04 54.10 -18.15
C ILE A 21 -6.86 53.15 -18.40
N VAL A 22 -5.75 53.64 -18.94
CA VAL A 22 -4.55 52.83 -19.19
C VAL A 22 -3.94 52.30 -17.89
N LEU A 23 -3.89 53.11 -16.83
CA LEU A 23 -3.41 52.68 -15.51
C LEU A 23 -4.32 51.62 -14.90
N LEU A 24 -5.64 51.80 -14.95
CA LEU A 24 -6.60 50.81 -14.46
C LEU A 24 -6.48 49.50 -15.23
N LEU A 25 -6.40 49.55 -16.56
CA LEU A 25 -6.18 48.37 -17.40
C LEU A 25 -4.85 47.67 -17.06
N SER A 26 -3.78 48.45 -16.86
CA SER A 26 -2.46 47.90 -16.50
C SER A 26 -2.51 47.16 -15.16
N VAL A 27 -3.18 47.72 -14.15
CA VAL A 27 -3.37 47.09 -12.84
C VAL A 27 -4.26 45.84 -12.97
N THR A 28 -5.33 45.87 -13.76
CA THR A 28 -6.19 44.70 -13.98
C THR A 28 -5.44 43.56 -14.66
N VAL A 29 -4.65 43.85 -15.69
CA VAL A 29 -3.81 42.84 -16.36
C VAL A 29 -2.76 42.28 -15.41
N MET A 30 -2.12 43.12 -14.59
CA MET A 30 -1.16 42.68 -13.58
C MET A 30 -1.82 41.79 -12.52
N ALA A 31 -3.00 42.16 -12.01
CA ALA A 31 -3.74 41.36 -11.05
C ALA A 31 -4.11 39.99 -11.62
N ASN A 32 -4.62 39.95 -12.86
CA ASN A 32 -5.00 38.70 -13.53
C ASN A 32 -3.81 37.79 -13.81
N THR A 33 -2.65 38.36 -14.19
CA THR A 33 -1.43 37.59 -14.43
C THR A 33 -0.87 37.00 -13.12
N VAL A 34 -0.84 37.78 -12.03
CA VAL A 34 -0.43 37.28 -10.70
C VAL A 34 -1.37 36.20 -10.20
N MET A 35 -2.69 36.38 -10.35
CA MET A 35 -3.68 35.38 -9.97
C MET A 35 -3.51 34.08 -10.77
N SER A 36 -3.33 34.19 -12.09
CA SER A 36 -3.07 33.04 -12.97
C SER A 36 -1.80 32.31 -12.58
N TYR A 37 -0.74 33.04 -12.24
CA TYR A 37 0.52 32.46 -11.77
C TYR A 37 0.34 31.71 -10.45
N LYS A 38 -0.35 32.30 -9.47
CA LYS A 38 -0.64 31.65 -8.18
C LYS A 38 -1.47 30.38 -8.36
N MET A 39 -2.48 30.41 -9.23
CA MET A 39 -3.29 29.22 -9.56
C MET A 39 -2.43 28.12 -10.18
N ARG A 40 -1.55 28.45 -11.14
CA ARG A 40 -0.63 27.48 -11.74
C ARG A 40 0.32 26.89 -10.70
N LEU A 41 0.89 27.72 -9.84
CA LEU A 41 1.78 27.24 -8.77
C LEU A 41 1.06 26.30 -7.81
N SER A 42 -0.16 26.65 -7.39
CA SER A 42 -1.01 25.81 -6.56
C SER A 42 -1.30 24.46 -7.22
N ASN A 43 -1.61 24.45 -8.52
CA ASN A 43 -1.84 23.21 -9.26
C ASN A 43 -0.58 22.35 -9.38
N CYS A 44 0.59 22.96 -9.60
CA CYS A 44 1.86 22.25 -9.62
C CYS A 44 2.15 21.60 -8.26
N THR A 45 1.96 22.32 -7.15
CA THR A 45 2.13 21.76 -5.80
C THR A 45 1.12 20.63 -5.54
N TYR A 46 -0.13 20.82 -5.93
CA TYR A 46 -1.16 19.80 -5.79
C TYR A 46 -0.83 18.50 -6.53
N MET A 47 -0.27 18.59 -7.74
CA MET A 47 0.20 17.44 -8.51
C MET A 47 1.46 16.82 -7.89
N SER A 48 2.44 17.64 -7.51
CA SER A 48 3.66 17.18 -6.83
C SER A 48 3.34 16.39 -5.56
N ASN A 49 2.41 16.88 -4.75
CA ASN A 49 2.01 16.22 -3.51
C ASN A 49 1.27 14.90 -3.77
N ALA A 50 0.53 14.81 -4.88
CA ALA A 50 -0.07 13.54 -5.30
C ALA A 50 1.00 12.52 -5.71
N TYR A 51 2.02 12.95 -6.47
CA TYR A 51 3.15 12.07 -6.83
C TYR A 51 3.93 11.59 -5.60
N MET A 52 4.16 12.45 -4.61
CA MET A 52 4.83 12.04 -3.36
C MET A 52 3.98 11.04 -2.56
N SER A 53 2.66 11.25 -2.50
CA SER A 53 1.75 10.31 -1.88
C SER A 53 1.74 8.95 -2.61
N ASP A 54 1.81 8.93 -3.95
CA ASP A 54 1.96 7.68 -4.70
C ASP A 54 3.29 6.97 -4.41
N GLY A 55 4.39 7.74 -4.22
CA GLY A 55 5.68 7.20 -3.80
C GLY A 55 5.62 6.45 -2.47
N GLY A 56 4.85 6.94 -1.50
CA GLY A 56 4.60 6.21 -0.25
C GLY A 56 3.91 4.86 -0.47
N LEU A 57 3.01 4.78 -1.44
CA LEU A 57 2.34 3.52 -1.82
C LEU A 57 3.26 2.55 -2.59
N ASP A 58 4.25 3.07 -3.32
CA ASP A 58 5.33 2.27 -3.92
C ASP A 58 6.18 1.62 -2.82
N GLU A 59 6.60 2.39 -1.83
CA GLU A 59 7.41 1.90 -0.70
C GLU A 59 6.63 0.89 0.16
N ALA A 60 5.35 1.16 0.44
CA ALA A 60 4.49 0.23 1.16
C ALA A 60 4.31 -1.11 0.43
N ASN A 61 4.24 -1.07 -0.91
CA ASN A 61 4.19 -2.28 -1.73
C ASN A 61 5.51 -3.06 -1.69
N ALA A 62 6.65 -2.37 -1.77
CA ALA A 62 7.95 -3.01 -1.62
C ALA A 62 8.10 -3.66 -0.25
N LEU A 63 7.64 -2.99 0.81
CA LEU A 63 7.61 -3.54 2.16
C LEU A 63 6.74 -4.79 2.26
N ALA A 64 5.58 -4.79 1.62
CA ALA A 64 4.70 -5.96 1.60
C ALA A 64 5.36 -7.18 0.93
N ILE A 65 6.11 -6.97 -0.16
CA ILE A 65 6.86 -8.03 -0.83
C ILE A 65 7.93 -8.61 0.11
N LEU A 66 8.70 -7.75 0.76
CA LEU A 66 9.73 -8.18 1.71
C LEU A 66 9.13 -8.97 2.89
N SER A 67 8.07 -8.46 3.51
CA SER A 67 7.37 -9.16 4.60
C SER A 67 6.77 -10.49 4.12
N TYR A 68 6.33 -10.57 2.87
CA TYR A 68 5.79 -11.80 2.30
C TYR A 68 6.89 -12.86 2.14
N GLU A 69 8.04 -12.49 1.60
CA GLU A 69 9.18 -13.39 1.42
C GLU A 69 9.70 -13.93 2.76
N GLU A 70 9.92 -13.04 3.73
CA GLU A 70 10.36 -13.40 5.08
C GLU A 70 9.35 -14.33 5.76
N THR A 71 8.06 -13.94 5.78
CA THR A 71 7.01 -14.77 6.37
C THR A 71 6.90 -16.13 5.68
N SER A 72 7.05 -16.16 4.36
CA SER A 72 6.99 -17.39 3.60
C SER A 72 8.12 -18.33 4.02
N SER A 73 9.35 -17.83 4.10
CA SER A 73 10.51 -18.61 4.55
C SER A 73 10.28 -19.17 5.96
N ASP A 74 9.89 -18.33 6.91
CA ASP A 74 9.64 -18.75 8.30
C ASP A 74 8.53 -19.80 8.40
N THR A 75 7.48 -19.64 7.59
CA THR A 75 6.36 -20.61 7.56
C THR A 75 6.81 -21.94 6.95
N VAL A 76 7.68 -21.93 5.94
CA VAL A 76 8.25 -23.15 5.35
C VAL A 76 9.03 -23.91 6.42
N ASP A 77 9.91 -23.22 7.14
CA ASP A 77 10.75 -23.83 8.16
C ASP A 77 9.90 -24.44 9.30
N TYR A 78 8.90 -23.69 9.76
CA TYR A 78 7.95 -24.16 10.79
C TYR A 78 7.17 -25.41 10.36
N ILE A 79 6.65 -25.44 9.13
CA ILE A 79 5.92 -26.61 8.64
C ILE A 79 6.86 -27.78 8.36
N THR A 80 8.08 -27.54 7.91
CA THR A 80 9.09 -28.59 7.74
C THR A 80 9.34 -29.30 9.08
N GLU A 81 9.54 -28.54 10.16
CA GLU A 81 9.68 -29.11 11.51
C GLU A 81 8.47 -29.95 11.93
N ILE A 82 7.25 -29.48 11.64
CA ILE A 82 6.02 -30.22 11.93
C ILE A 82 5.95 -31.52 11.14
N VAL A 83 6.25 -31.49 9.85
CA VAL A 83 6.17 -32.66 8.96
C VAL A 83 7.22 -33.69 9.36
N GLU A 84 8.48 -33.29 9.51
CA GLU A 84 9.57 -34.17 9.93
C GLU A 84 9.33 -34.74 11.34
N GLY A 85 8.92 -33.89 12.29
CA GLY A 85 8.58 -34.32 13.64
C GLY A 85 7.40 -35.30 13.69
N SER A 86 6.42 -35.12 12.80
CA SER A 86 5.29 -36.04 12.64
C SER A 86 5.71 -37.38 12.05
N ILE A 87 6.57 -37.38 11.03
CA ILE A 87 7.10 -38.61 10.40
C ILE A 87 7.93 -39.41 11.42
N LEU A 88 8.85 -38.76 12.14
CA LEU A 88 9.64 -39.40 13.19
C LEU A 88 8.76 -39.96 14.32
N SER A 89 7.71 -39.24 14.71
CA SER A 89 6.74 -39.73 15.70
C SER A 89 5.98 -40.96 15.18
N ILE A 90 5.57 -40.96 13.91
CA ILE A 90 4.91 -42.11 13.28
C ILE A 90 5.83 -43.34 13.31
N GLU A 91 7.11 -43.18 12.99
CA GLU A 91 8.09 -44.29 13.02
C GLU A 91 8.25 -44.84 14.43
N ARG A 92 8.43 -43.98 15.44
CA ARG A 92 8.55 -44.40 16.85
C ARG A 92 7.29 -45.07 17.40
N ILE A 93 6.11 -44.66 16.92
CA ILE A 93 4.84 -45.31 17.28
C ILE A 93 4.76 -46.69 16.61
N LYS A 94 5.20 -46.82 15.36
CA LYS A 94 5.22 -48.09 14.63
C LYS A 94 6.21 -49.10 15.25
N THR A 95 7.36 -48.63 15.75
CA THR A 95 8.35 -49.48 16.44
C THR A 95 7.98 -49.79 17.89
N GLY A 96 6.94 -49.16 18.44
CA GLY A 96 6.50 -49.34 19.82
C GLY A 96 7.34 -48.57 20.86
N GLU A 97 8.28 -47.74 20.41
CA GLU A 97 9.12 -46.89 21.27
C GLU A 97 8.34 -45.73 21.90
N GLN A 98 7.24 -45.30 21.27
CA GLN A 98 6.42 -44.18 21.73
C GLN A 98 4.92 -44.48 21.61
N SER A 99 4.14 -44.07 22.62
CA SER A 99 2.67 -44.11 22.54
C SER A 99 2.15 -42.89 21.76
N TYR A 100 1.15 -43.10 20.90
CA TYR A 100 0.48 -42.04 20.15
C TYR A 100 -0.01 -40.89 21.05
N ILE A 101 -0.52 -41.20 22.24
CA ILE A 101 -1.07 -40.21 23.18
C ILE A 101 0.03 -39.24 23.68
N LEU A 102 1.27 -39.74 23.74
CA LEU A 102 2.44 -39.01 24.21
C LEU A 102 3.19 -38.29 23.08
N SER A 103 2.73 -38.37 21.83
CA SER A 103 3.34 -37.61 20.74
C SER A 103 2.89 -36.15 20.76
N PRO A 104 3.82 -35.17 20.74
CA PRO A 104 3.47 -33.75 20.63
C PRO A 104 2.80 -33.43 19.27
N TYR A 105 3.04 -34.25 18.24
CA TYR A 105 2.49 -34.07 16.89
C TYR A 105 1.22 -34.88 16.64
N ARG A 106 0.58 -35.45 17.68
CA ARG A 106 -0.61 -36.30 17.56
C ARG A 106 -1.74 -35.68 16.73
N GLN A 107 -1.88 -34.35 16.75
CA GLN A 107 -2.93 -33.65 16.01
C GLN A 107 -2.78 -33.79 14.50
N TYR A 108 -1.54 -33.97 14.02
CA TYR A 108 -1.19 -34.13 12.62
C TYR A 108 -1.08 -35.61 12.20
N ILE A 109 -1.32 -36.57 13.10
CA ILE A 109 -1.18 -38.01 12.82
C ILE A 109 -2.56 -38.68 12.86
N HIS A 110 -2.84 -39.56 11.90
CA HIS A 110 -4.06 -40.35 11.89
C HIS A 110 -3.96 -41.49 12.93
N PRO A 111 -4.87 -41.59 13.91
CA PRO A 111 -4.73 -42.51 15.04
C PRO A 111 -4.76 -43.99 14.64
N LEU A 112 -5.48 -44.34 13.57
CA LEU A 112 -5.65 -45.73 13.13
C LEU A 112 -4.67 -46.14 12.01
N HIS A 113 -4.28 -45.19 11.16
CA HIS A 113 -3.49 -45.46 9.96
C HIS A 113 -2.02 -45.08 10.14
N LEU A 114 -1.70 -44.30 11.18
CA LEU A 114 -0.36 -43.79 11.44
C LEU A 114 0.24 -43.11 10.20
N THR A 115 -0.59 -42.27 9.57
CA THR A 115 -0.25 -41.45 8.40
C THR A 115 -0.45 -39.97 8.73
N LEU A 116 0.20 -39.10 7.97
CA LEU A 116 0.07 -37.65 8.14
C LEU A 116 -1.34 -37.18 7.73
N LYS A 117 -2.00 -36.41 8.60
CA LYS A 117 -3.25 -35.71 8.29
C LYS A 117 -2.95 -34.45 7.48
N ARG A 118 -2.81 -34.63 6.16
CA ARG A 118 -2.45 -33.56 5.21
C ARG A 118 -3.31 -32.30 5.38
N ASN A 119 -4.63 -32.44 5.53
CA ASN A 119 -5.54 -31.28 5.69
C ASN A 119 -5.26 -30.46 6.95
N GLU A 120 -4.89 -31.10 8.06
CA GLU A 120 -4.54 -30.38 9.30
C GLU A 120 -3.25 -29.59 9.13
N VAL A 121 -2.26 -30.17 8.45
CA VAL A 121 -1.01 -29.48 8.11
C VAL A 121 -1.26 -28.30 7.16
N LYS A 122 -2.17 -28.45 6.17
CA LYS A 122 -2.57 -27.32 5.30
C LYS A 122 -3.19 -26.18 6.08
N ASN A 123 -4.14 -26.50 6.95
CA ASN A 123 -4.82 -25.51 7.78
C ASN A 123 -3.83 -24.80 8.72
N GLU A 124 -2.87 -25.54 9.27
CA GLU A 124 -1.84 -24.97 10.13
C GLU A 124 -0.90 -24.04 9.36
N PHE A 125 -0.46 -24.45 8.15
CA PHE A 125 0.36 -23.62 7.27
C PHE A 125 -0.35 -22.29 6.96
N GLU A 126 -1.60 -22.34 6.50
CA GLU A 126 -2.36 -21.12 6.17
C GLU A 126 -2.56 -20.25 7.42
N ARG A 127 -2.93 -20.84 8.56
CA ARG A 127 -3.13 -20.10 9.81
C ARG A 127 -1.85 -19.40 10.27
N HIS A 128 -0.72 -20.12 10.26
CA HIS A 128 0.56 -19.61 10.70
C HIS A 128 1.05 -18.48 9.80
N PHE A 129 1.00 -18.68 8.47
CA PHE A 129 1.34 -17.66 7.48
C PHE A 129 0.52 -16.39 7.68
N ILE A 130 -0.81 -16.52 7.78
CA ILE A 130 -1.72 -15.37 7.94
C ILE A 130 -1.39 -14.58 9.20
N GLN A 131 -1.13 -15.28 10.30
CA GLN A 131 -0.85 -14.66 11.58
C GLN A 131 0.51 -13.93 11.56
N LEU A 132 1.55 -14.58 11.08
CA LEU A 132 2.88 -13.98 10.97
C LEU A 132 2.86 -12.78 10.01
N PHE A 133 2.30 -12.95 8.81
CA PHE A 133 2.26 -11.88 7.81
C PHE A 133 1.48 -10.68 8.34
N ARG A 134 0.32 -10.93 8.98
CA ARG A 134 -0.48 -9.84 9.55
C ARG A 134 0.29 -9.08 10.62
N ASN A 135 0.96 -9.79 11.53
CA ASN A 135 1.70 -9.15 12.62
C ASN A 135 2.94 -8.41 12.11
N GLY A 136 3.72 -9.05 11.23
CA GLY A 136 4.90 -8.47 10.61
C GLY A 136 4.55 -7.24 9.78
N PHE A 137 3.68 -7.39 8.79
CA PHE A 137 3.34 -6.30 7.87
C PHE A 137 2.62 -5.13 8.57
N THR A 138 1.70 -5.40 9.51
CA THR A 138 1.03 -4.30 10.25
C THR A 138 2.03 -3.57 11.14
N GLY A 139 2.98 -4.28 11.77
CA GLY A 139 4.07 -3.67 12.52
C GLY A 139 4.97 -2.81 11.63
N SER A 140 5.42 -3.35 10.50
CA SER A 140 6.28 -2.64 9.55
C SER A 140 5.61 -1.39 8.95
N ILE A 141 4.29 -1.42 8.72
CA ILE A 141 3.55 -0.21 8.29
C ILE A 141 3.38 0.79 9.44
N HIS A 142 3.21 0.33 10.68
CA HIS A 142 3.11 1.26 11.81
C HIS A 142 4.43 2.02 12.04
N ASP A 143 5.56 1.32 11.90
CA ASP A 143 6.91 1.88 12.02
C ASP A 143 7.43 2.42 10.68
N PHE A 144 6.55 2.65 9.72
CA PHE A 144 6.93 3.10 8.38
C PHE A 144 7.44 4.54 8.41
N GLU A 145 8.70 4.70 8.03
CA GLU A 145 9.29 5.99 7.68
C GLU A 145 9.70 5.96 6.22
N SER A 146 9.17 6.89 5.43
CA SER A 146 9.50 6.97 4.01
C SER A 146 10.96 7.37 3.81
N ARG A 147 11.64 6.72 2.85
CA ARG A 147 13.02 7.06 2.49
C ARG A 147 13.10 8.27 1.57
N ILE A 148 11.99 8.63 0.94
CA ILE A 148 11.87 9.77 0.01
C ILE A 148 11.71 11.06 0.81
N ASP A 149 10.73 11.11 1.71
CA ASP A 149 10.43 12.29 2.53
C ASP A 149 9.68 11.86 3.79
N GLY A 150 10.18 12.21 4.98
CA GLY A 150 9.55 11.87 6.26
C GLY A 150 8.16 12.48 6.47
N SER A 151 7.72 13.38 5.59
CA SER A 151 6.36 13.94 5.59
C SER A 151 5.33 13.02 4.91
N ILE A 152 5.78 11.93 4.26
CA ILE A 152 4.91 10.89 3.72
C ILE A 152 4.49 9.97 4.87
N ASN A 153 3.18 9.90 5.10
CA ASN A 153 2.59 8.99 6.09
C ASN A 153 1.80 7.90 5.37
N VAL A 154 2.04 6.63 5.71
CA VAL A 154 1.30 5.49 5.18
C VAL A 154 0.57 4.79 6.32
N ALA A 155 -0.71 4.50 6.13
CA ALA A 155 -1.52 3.81 7.12
C ALA A 155 -2.42 2.74 6.48
N ILE A 156 -2.72 1.70 7.26
CA ILE A 156 -3.74 0.71 6.90
C ILE A 156 -5.09 1.23 7.39
N SER A 157 -5.97 1.54 6.46
CA SER A 157 -7.34 2.02 6.74
C SER A 157 -8.35 0.90 6.96
N GLY A 158 -8.03 -0.32 6.49
CA GLY A 158 -8.88 -1.48 6.69
C GLY A 158 -8.27 -2.76 6.15
N THR A 159 -8.80 -3.89 6.57
CA THR A 159 -8.41 -5.23 6.10
C THR A 159 -9.64 -6.07 5.83
N SER A 160 -9.60 -6.85 4.76
CA SER A 160 -10.61 -7.88 4.48
C SER A 160 -9.91 -9.19 4.13
N SER A 161 -10.35 -10.27 4.74
CA SER A 161 -9.74 -11.59 4.56
C SER A 161 -10.77 -12.54 3.95
N ALA A 162 -10.36 -13.26 2.92
CA ALA A 162 -11.12 -14.35 2.31
C ALA A 162 -10.23 -15.60 2.24
N SER A 163 -10.82 -16.78 2.01
CA SER A 163 -10.03 -18.01 1.85
C SER A 163 -9.01 -17.83 0.71
N GLY A 164 -7.74 -18.07 1.01
CA GLY A 164 -6.61 -17.94 0.09
C GLY A 164 -6.11 -16.51 -0.18
N LYS A 165 -6.75 -15.44 0.35
CA LYS A 165 -6.29 -14.07 0.10
C LYS A 165 -6.65 -13.05 1.18
N CYS A 166 -5.79 -12.05 1.34
CA CYS A 166 -6.04 -10.85 2.13
C CYS A 166 -6.06 -9.61 1.23
N VAL A 167 -6.90 -8.64 1.57
CA VAL A 167 -6.88 -7.31 0.98
C VAL A 167 -6.63 -6.28 2.07
N TYR A 168 -5.57 -5.51 1.94
CA TYR A 168 -5.22 -4.39 2.80
C TYR A 168 -5.56 -3.09 2.08
N HIS A 169 -6.37 -2.24 2.71
CA HIS A 169 -6.64 -0.89 2.25
C HIS A 169 -5.56 0.03 2.80
N ILE A 170 -4.62 0.43 1.95
CA ILE A 170 -3.47 1.26 2.32
C ILE A 170 -3.73 2.68 1.83
N GLU A 171 -3.53 3.65 2.71
CA GLU A 171 -3.64 5.06 2.40
C GLU A 171 -2.31 5.73 2.66
N SER A 172 -1.82 6.50 1.67
CA SER A 172 -0.70 7.40 1.85
C SER A 172 -1.22 8.84 1.90
N THR A 173 -0.60 9.65 2.75
CA THR A 173 -0.88 11.08 2.88
C THR A 173 0.42 11.85 2.80
N TYR A 174 0.41 12.94 2.03
CA TYR A 174 1.52 13.90 1.95
C TYR A 174 0.98 15.33 2.01
N SER A 175 1.64 16.20 2.76
CA SER A 175 1.25 17.60 2.90
C SER A 175 2.47 18.50 2.75
N GLU A 176 2.40 19.40 1.77
CA GLU A 176 3.40 20.44 1.57
C GLU A 176 2.69 21.76 1.24
N LYS A 177 3.23 22.89 1.74
CA LYS A 177 2.73 24.25 1.46
C LYS A 177 1.22 24.41 1.76
N GLY A 178 0.70 23.69 2.76
CA GLY A 178 -0.70 23.72 3.18
C GLY A 178 -1.67 22.99 2.27
N ILE A 179 -1.19 22.25 1.27
CA ILE A 179 -2.01 21.40 0.39
C ILE A 179 -1.78 19.94 0.79
N THR A 180 -2.77 19.31 1.40
CA THR A 180 -2.72 17.89 1.75
C THR A 180 -3.31 17.04 0.64
N ARG A 181 -2.63 15.95 0.29
CA ARG A 181 -3.12 14.94 -0.65
C ARG A 181 -3.11 13.58 0.02
N LYS A 182 -4.12 12.80 -0.31
CA LYS A 182 -4.35 11.47 0.22
C LYS A 182 -4.70 10.54 -0.93
N ASN A 183 -3.90 9.51 -1.12
CA ASN A 183 -4.12 8.48 -2.13
C ASN A 183 -4.30 7.14 -1.42
N GLY A 184 -5.18 6.29 -1.96
CA GLY A 184 -5.50 4.99 -1.37
C GLY A 184 -5.48 3.89 -2.41
N VAL A 185 -4.97 2.71 -2.02
CA VAL A 185 -4.88 1.52 -2.86
C VAL A 185 -5.25 0.27 -2.07
N ASN A 186 -5.71 -0.74 -2.82
CA ASN A 186 -5.99 -2.07 -2.27
C ASN A 186 -4.79 -2.97 -2.61
N LEU A 187 -4.03 -3.33 -1.60
CA LEU A 187 -2.98 -4.33 -1.70
C LEU A 187 -3.59 -5.72 -1.53
N ILE A 188 -3.50 -6.56 -2.56
CA ILE A 188 -4.02 -7.92 -2.53
C ILE A 188 -2.85 -8.89 -2.34
N ILE A 189 -2.91 -9.64 -1.24
CA ILE A 189 -1.94 -10.67 -0.88
C ILE A 189 -2.63 -12.02 -1.07
N THR A 190 -2.12 -12.82 -1.99
CA THR A 190 -2.57 -14.20 -2.17
C THR A 190 -1.66 -15.10 -1.35
N TYR A 191 -2.26 -15.92 -0.48
CA TYR A 191 -1.47 -16.79 0.39
C TYR A 191 -0.82 -17.92 -0.42
N PRO A 192 0.39 -18.36 -0.05
CA PRO A 192 0.97 -19.54 -0.64
C PRO A 192 0.09 -20.76 -0.33
N HIS A 193 0.17 -21.79 -1.18
CA HIS A 193 -0.55 -23.04 -0.95
C HIS A 193 0.40 -24.22 -0.85
N ILE A 194 0.14 -25.13 0.09
CA ILE A 194 0.89 -26.38 0.21
C ILE A 194 0.21 -27.49 -0.60
N SER A 195 0.98 -28.10 -1.49
CA SER A 195 0.61 -29.28 -2.27
C SER A 195 1.40 -30.49 -1.79
N PHE A 196 0.78 -31.66 -1.75
CA PHE A 196 1.42 -32.91 -1.35
C PHE A 196 1.45 -33.83 -2.57
N HIS A 197 2.64 -34.15 -3.06
CA HIS A 197 2.82 -35.01 -4.24
C HIS A 197 2.88 -36.49 -3.86
N ASP A 198 3.56 -36.82 -2.76
CA ASP A 198 3.72 -38.19 -2.20
C ASP A 198 3.53 -38.20 -0.67
N ASP A 199 3.60 -39.38 -0.03
CA ASP A 199 3.36 -39.53 1.42
C ASP A 199 4.31 -38.73 2.33
N ASN A 200 5.49 -38.32 1.83
CA ASN A 200 6.50 -37.59 2.61
C ASN A 200 6.98 -36.28 1.96
N ASN A 201 6.55 -35.94 0.74
CA ASN A 201 7.02 -34.75 0.03
C ASN A 201 5.90 -33.73 -0.16
N PHE A 202 6.18 -32.49 0.20
CA PHE A 202 5.31 -31.34 -0.06
C PHE A 202 6.04 -30.29 -0.89
N GLU A 203 5.28 -29.53 -1.66
CA GLU A 203 5.75 -28.37 -2.41
C GLU A 203 4.88 -27.18 -2.06
N ILE A 204 5.52 -26.04 -1.81
CA ILE A 204 4.85 -24.78 -1.59
C ILE A 204 4.73 -24.09 -2.93
N VAL A 205 3.49 -23.97 -3.38
CA VAL A 205 3.15 -23.34 -4.66
C VAL A 205 2.90 -21.86 -4.39
N HIS A 206 3.77 -21.03 -4.96
CA HIS A 206 3.57 -19.59 -5.06
C HIS A 206 2.76 -19.29 -6.32
N GLN A 207 1.78 -18.39 -6.23
CA GLN A 207 1.17 -17.83 -7.43
C GLN A 207 2.09 -16.77 -8.02
N ASP A 208 2.15 -16.70 -9.36
CA ASP A 208 3.00 -15.75 -10.10
C ASP A 208 2.75 -14.27 -9.71
N ASP A 209 1.56 -13.95 -9.19
CA ASP A 209 1.16 -12.63 -8.65
C ASP A 209 0.78 -12.71 -7.16
N SER A 210 1.66 -13.25 -6.31
CA SER A 210 1.43 -13.40 -4.85
C SER A 210 1.16 -12.07 -4.13
N VAL A 211 1.77 -10.99 -4.60
CA VAL A 211 1.53 -9.60 -4.17
C VAL A 211 1.18 -8.77 -5.40
N SER A 212 -0.11 -8.55 -5.61
CA SER A 212 -0.59 -7.89 -6.83
C SER A 212 -1.03 -6.45 -6.58
N ARG A 213 -0.55 -5.58 -7.48
CA ARG A 213 -0.96 -4.17 -7.61
C ARG A 213 -2.19 -3.94 -8.50
N ASN A 214 -2.80 -5.00 -9.02
CA ASN A 214 -3.64 -4.96 -10.23
C ASN A 214 -4.98 -4.20 -10.16
N ASN A 215 -5.23 -3.32 -9.18
CA ASN A 215 -6.38 -2.42 -9.22
C ASN A 215 -6.08 -1.06 -8.58
N TRP A 216 -5.23 -0.26 -9.21
CA TRP A 216 -5.15 1.18 -8.97
C TRP A 216 -6.45 1.85 -9.45
N ARG A 217 -7.48 1.88 -8.60
CA ARG A 217 -8.44 2.98 -8.65
C ARG A 217 -7.87 4.07 -7.75
N VAL A 218 -7.23 5.07 -8.36
CA VAL A 218 -6.93 6.33 -7.67
C VAL A 218 -8.27 6.92 -7.29
N ILE A 219 -8.69 6.71 -6.04
CA ILE A 219 -9.83 7.41 -5.47
C ILE A 219 -9.28 8.79 -5.12
N TYR A 220 -9.39 9.73 -6.06
CA TYR A 220 -9.18 11.13 -5.73
C TYR A 220 -10.24 11.51 -4.71
N ALA A 221 -9.86 11.58 -3.43
CA ALA A 221 -10.68 12.27 -2.44
C ALA A 221 -10.81 13.73 -2.90
N GLN A 222 -12.06 14.16 -3.10
CA GLN A 222 -12.42 15.55 -3.34
C GLN A 222 -12.09 16.42 -2.14
#